data_AF-A0A3D2RSP8-F1
#
_entry.id   AF-A0A3D2RSP8-F1
#
_cell.length_a   1.000
_cell.length_b   1.000
_cell.length_c   1.000
_cell.angle_alpha   90.00
_cell.angle_beta   90.00
_cell.angle_gamma   90.00
#
_symmetry.space_group_name_H-M   'P 1'
#
loop_
_entity.id
_entity.type
_entity.pdbx_description
1 polymer ?
#
loop_
_entity_poly.entity_id
_entity_poly.type
_entity_poly.pdbx_seq_one_letter_code
_entity_poly.pdbx_strand_id
1 'polypeptide(L)'
;MKSYPTEPKGWTRSSGSPEENPIVDYNEYPNPVIDDLRLAQFQVEGIEAEFNAEIILENTGVLMVNHGILSMNQVFDPKINDTLILNQNIKDLLLKKYPKMQAKNILGGWFGDMVRNELVKPGPPAFTQLERTREMRGENLGYILLHDTQNQKPQGDWKFRYWQALEQLRTNGVQHIVVVFPQIMENSVLNLVEVPNQIAKEIGYKNWSKIDQLDFKTYPTVGHPFANYWGIWVKKMCKVSSETEQSKPCCFKMGGCHNGQPYPPSRQAPLNERRDDMDPSLAFDVSHFGHLGYDSESGMPSETQPVQNQFTGTWSMWKVTDDHRAVAEFLANKVIEHLETQ
;
A
#
# COMPACT_ATOMS: atom_id res chain seq x y z
N MET A 1 22.85 -14.11 -20.89
CA MET A 1 23.29 -12.78 -20.39
C MET A 1 22.58 -12.55 -19.05
N LYS A 2 23.14 -11.81 -18.08
CA LYS A 2 22.50 -11.55 -16.78
C LYS A 2 22.33 -10.04 -16.60
N SER A 3 21.12 -9.60 -16.25
CA SER A 3 20.84 -8.20 -15.89
C SER A 3 21.36 -7.92 -14.48
N TYR A 4 22.68 -7.74 -14.34
CA TYR A 4 23.32 -7.47 -13.06
C TYR A 4 24.58 -6.60 -13.26
N PRO A 5 24.83 -5.61 -12.39
CA PRO A 5 26.00 -4.74 -12.47
C PRO A 5 27.33 -5.48 -12.58
N THR A 6 28.16 -5.08 -13.55
CA THR A 6 29.48 -5.68 -13.78
C THR A 6 30.61 -4.82 -13.24
N GLU A 7 30.44 -3.50 -13.19
CA GLU A 7 31.45 -2.57 -12.67
C GLU A 7 30.90 -1.61 -11.60
N PRO A 8 31.64 -1.42 -10.47
CA PRO A 8 32.90 -2.08 -10.11
C PRO A 8 32.73 -3.59 -9.87
N LYS A 9 33.76 -4.37 -10.19
CA LYS A 9 33.78 -5.81 -9.88
C LYS A 9 33.36 -6.09 -8.43
N GLY A 10 32.36 -6.96 -8.27
CA GLY A 10 31.79 -7.28 -6.96
C GLY A 10 30.83 -6.20 -6.44
N TRP A 11 30.20 -5.44 -7.35
CA TRP A 11 29.24 -4.41 -7.02
C TRP A 11 28.18 -4.90 -6.02
N THR A 12 27.92 -4.04 -5.04
CA THR A 12 26.83 -4.19 -4.09
C THR A 12 26.01 -2.90 -4.08
N ARG A 13 24.76 -2.97 -3.63
CA ARG A 13 23.91 -1.79 -3.43
C ARG A 13 24.58 -0.68 -2.60
N SER A 14 25.41 -1.04 -1.62
CA SER A 14 26.17 -0.10 -0.78
C SER A 14 27.32 0.60 -1.50
N SER A 15 27.76 0.09 -2.64
CA SER A 15 28.84 0.68 -3.46
C SER A 15 28.39 1.91 -4.23
N GLY A 16 27.08 2.23 -4.25
CA GLY A 16 26.52 3.34 -5.01
C GLY A 16 26.06 2.93 -6.40
N SER A 17 25.94 3.90 -7.30
CA SER A 17 25.56 3.64 -8.69
C SER A 17 26.61 2.79 -9.41
N PRO A 18 26.21 1.74 -10.15
CA PRO A 18 27.15 0.99 -10.97
C PRO A 18 27.65 1.84 -12.13
N GLU A 19 28.89 1.60 -12.56
CA GLU A 19 29.48 2.23 -13.75
C GLU A 19 29.01 1.52 -15.02
N GLU A 20 28.97 0.19 -14.97
CA GLU A 20 28.44 -0.65 -16.02
C GLU A 20 27.35 -1.57 -15.47
N ASN A 21 26.21 -1.56 -16.16
CA ASN A 21 25.09 -2.42 -15.85
C ASN A 21 24.48 -2.93 -17.16
N PRO A 22 24.88 -4.13 -17.64
CA PRO A 22 24.25 -4.73 -18.81
C PRO A 22 22.79 -5.00 -18.48
N ILE A 23 21.92 -4.27 -19.14
CA ILE A 23 20.47 -4.43 -19.05
C ILE A 23 20.03 -5.37 -20.18
N VAL A 24 19.33 -6.43 -19.79
CA VAL A 24 18.69 -7.34 -20.73
C VAL A 24 17.26 -6.84 -20.94
N ASP A 25 16.82 -6.69 -22.20
CA ASP A 25 15.45 -6.26 -22.46
C ASP A 25 14.47 -7.26 -21.85
N TYR A 26 13.66 -6.75 -20.92
CA TYR A 26 12.63 -7.53 -20.24
C TYR A 26 11.73 -8.30 -21.21
N ASN A 27 11.39 -7.73 -22.38
CA ASN A 27 10.51 -8.40 -23.35
C ASN A 27 11.18 -9.59 -24.06
N GLU A 28 12.51 -9.62 -24.13
CA GLU A 28 13.25 -10.75 -24.70
C GLU A 28 13.42 -11.89 -23.68
N TYR A 29 13.33 -11.58 -22.38
CA TYR A 29 13.53 -12.52 -21.28
C TYR A 29 12.48 -12.31 -20.18
N PRO A 30 11.20 -12.58 -20.49
CA PRO A 30 10.13 -12.33 -19.54
C PRO A 30 10.18 -13.32 -18.37
N ASN A 31 9.56 -12.95 -17.25
CA ASN A 31 9.51 -13.81 -16.08
C ASN A 31 8.49 -14.95 -16.29
N PRO A 32 8.93 -16.23 -16.39
CA PRO A 32 8.05 -17.34 -16.74
C PRO A 32 6.99 -17.65 -15.68
N VAL A 33 7.16 -17.14 -14.45
CA VAL A 33 6.19 -17.24 -13.36
C VAL A 33 5.06 -16.22 -13.54
N ILE A 34 5.39 -15.02 -14.01
CA ILE A 34 4.44 -13.92 -14.18
C ILE A 34 3.64 -14.05 -15.48
N ASP A 35 4.27 -14.57 -16.54
CA ASP A 35 3.63 -14.82 -17.83
C ASP A 35 2.56 -15.92 -17.77
N ASP A 36 2.68 -16.83 -16.81
CA ASP A 36 1.71 -17.92 -16.64
C ASP A 36 0.46 -17.41 -15.91
N LEU A 37 -0.64 -17.35 -16.68
CA LEU A 37 -1.92 -16.82 -16.23
C LEU A 37 -2.51 -17.56 -15.02
N ARG A 38 -2.03 -18.76 -14.67
CA ARG A 38 -2.45 -19.44 -13.42
C ARG A 38 -2.17 -18.58 -12.19
N LEU A 39 -1.06 -17.83 -12.17
CA LEU A 39 -0.76 -16.93 -11.06
C LEU A 39 -1.84 -15.84 -10.91
N ALA A 40 -2.22 -15.20 -12.02
CA ALA A 40 -3.28 -14.20 -12.03
C ALA A 40 -4.65 -14.82 -11.69
N GLN A 41 -4.91 -16.05 -12.16
CA GLN A 41 -6.15 -16.77 -11.90
C GLN A 41 -6.40 -17.01 -10.40
N PHE A 42 -5.37 -17.38 -9.63
CA PHE A 42 -5.48 -17.52 -8.18
C PHE A 42 -5.93 -16.22 -7.50
N GLN A 43 -5.47 -15.08 -7.98
CA GLN A 43 -5.86 -13.77 -7.46
C GLN A 43 -7.29 -13.40 -7.87
N VAL A 44 -7.68 -13.69 -9.11
CA VAL A 44 -9.05 -13.46 -9.63
C VAL A 44 -10.09 -14.22 -8.80
N GLU A 45 -9.83 -15.48 -8.46
CA GLU A 45 -10.71 -16.30 -7.62
C GLU A 45 -10.89 -15.70 -6.23
N GLY A 46 -9.78 -15.24 -5.64
CA GLY A 46 -9.77 -14.54 -4.36
C GLY A 46 -10.54 -13.22 -4.36
N ILE A 47 -10.45 -12.47 -5.45
CA ILE A 47 -11.16 -11.20 -5.65
C ILE A 47 -12.66 -11.44 -5.80
N GLU A 48 -13.04 -12.43 -6.62
CA GLU A 48 -14.44 -12.80 -6.88
C GLU A 48 -15.16 -13.27 -5.62
N ALA A 49 -14.47 -14.04 -4.77
CA ALA A 49 -15.02 -14.52 -3.51
C ALA A 49 -15.47 -13.39 -2.57
N GLU A 50 -15.00 -12.17 -2.83
CA GLU A 50 -15.25 -10.99 -2.03
C GLU A 50 -16.19 -9.99 -2.69
N PHE A 51 -16.73 -10.30 -3.87
CA PHE A 51 -17.77 -9.47 -4.48
C PHE A 51 -19.03 -9.41 -3.60
N ASN A 52 -19.59 -8.20 -3.50
CA ASN A 52 -20.84 -7.99 -2.79
C ASN A 52 -22.05 -8.24 -3.71
N ALA A 53 -22.84 -9.28 -3.42
CA ALA A 53 -24.02 -9.65 -4.19
C ALA A 53 -25.12 -8.56 -4.28
N GLU A 54 -25.12 -7.60 -3.36
CA GLU A 54 -26.06 -6.47 -3.35
C GLU A 54 -25.61 -5.29 -4.23
N ILE A 55 -24.35 -5.31 -4.70
CA ILE A 55 -23.75 -4.24 -5.51
C ILE A 55 -23.48 -4.78 -6.91
N ILE A 56 -24.00 -4.07 -7.91
CA ILE A 56 -23.79 -4.43 -9.31
C ILE A 56 -22.31 -4.29 -9.70
N LEU A 57 -21.84 -5.16 -10.60
CA LEU A 57 -20.43 -5.23 -11.00
C LEU A 57 -19.89 -3.93 -11.60
N GLU A 58 -20.75 -3.13 -12.25
CA GLU A 58 -20.41 -1.80 -12.77
C GLU A 58 -19.92 -0.85 -11.67
N ASN A 59 -20.44 -1.03 -10.44
CA ASN A 59 -20.13 -0.23 -9.25
C ASN A 59 -19.13 -0.94 -8.31
N THR A 60 -18.57 -2.08 -8.73
CA THR A 60 -17.49 -2.76 -8.02
C THR A 60 -16.14 -2.26 -8.55
N GLY A 61 -15.21 -1.98 -7.63
CA GLY A 61 -13.84 -1.63 -7.93
C GLY A 61 -12.86 -2.63 -7.35
N VAL A 62 -11.69 -2.70 -7.96
CA VAL A 62 -10.57 -3.54 -7.51
C VAL A 62 -9.35 -2.64 -7.36
N LEU A 63 -8.75 -2.66 -6.18
CA LEU A 63 -7.50 -1.95 -5.90
C LEU A 63 -6.36 -2.95 -5.69
N MET A 64 -5.44 -3.03 -6.66
CA MET A 64 -4.20 -3.79 -6.54
C MET A 64 -3.15 -2.95 -5.80
N VAL A 65 -2.99 -3.16 -4.50
CA VAL A 65 -1.95 -2.52 -3.69
C VAL A 65 -0.62 -3.22 -3.95
N ASN A 66 0.49 -2.49 -4.05
CA ASN A 66 1.80 -3.04 -4.41
C ASN A 66 2.93 -2.48 -3.54
N HIS A 67 3.90 -3.32 -3.18
CA HIS A 67 5.17 -2.86 -2.61
C HIS A 67 6.15 -2.46 -3.70
N GLY A 68 6.93 -1.42 -3.42
CA GLY A 68 8.10 -1.05 -4.22
C GLY A 68 9.30 -1.96 -3.97
N ILE A 69 10.48 -1.44 -4.29
CA ILE A 69 11.79 -2.07 -4.11
C ILE A 69 12.71 -1.17 -3.28
N LEU A 70 13.84 -1.68 -2.82
CA LEU A 70 14.86 -0.82 -2.22
C LEU A 70 15.48 0.08 -3.30
N SER A 71 15.91 1.28 -2.89
CA SER A 71 16.67 2.17 -3.80
C SER A 71 17.85 1.41 -4.38
N MET A 72 18.11 1.61 -5.67
CA MET A 72 19.14 0.96 -6.47
C MET A 72 18.88 -0.51 -6.81
N ASN A 73 17.78 -1.13 -6.35
CA ASN A 73 17.44 -2.47 -6.83
C ASN A 73 16.97 -2.45 -8.29
N GLN A 74 16.41 -1.35 -8.79
CA GLN A 74 15.87 -1.26 -10.16
C GLN A 74 16.93 -1.49 -11.25
N VAL A 75 18.22 -1.47 -10.89
CA VAL A 75 19.31 -1.74 -11.83
C VAL A 75 19.46 -3.24 -12.14
N PHE A 76 18.93 -4.15 -11.31
CA PHE A 76 19.03 -5.60 -11.53
C PHE A 76 17.74 -6.39 -11.22
N ASP A 77 16.78 -5.77 -10.53
CA ASP A 77 15.56 -6.39 -10.04
C ASP A 77 14.35 -5.88 -10.86
N PRO A 78 13.76 -6.70 -11.75
CA PRO A 78 12.61 -6.32 -12.55
C PRO A 78 11.27 -6.37 -11.81
N LYS A 79 11.25 -6.54 -10.48
CA LYS A 79 10.02 -6.69 -9.67
C LYS A 79 8.91 -5.69 -10.01
N ILE A 80 9.23 -4.43 -10.27
CA ILE A 80 8.21 -3.41 -10.60
C ILE A 80 7.57 -3.73 -11.96
N ASN A 81 8.36 -4.12 -12.96
CA ASN A 81 7.87 -4.54 -14.28
C ASN A 81 6.98 -5.79 -14.16
N ASP A 82 7.47 -6.82 -13.46
CA ASP A 82 6.72 -8.05 -13.14
C ASP A 82 5.36 -7.75 -12.49
N THR A 83 5.34 -6.80 -11.55
CA THR A 83 4.12 -6.39 -10.85
C THR A 83 3.11 -5.77 -11.81
N LEU A 84 3.55 -4.96 -12.78
CA LEU A 84 2.65 -4.34 -13.76
C LEU A 84 2.01 -5.38 -14.68
N ILE A 85 2.78 -6.39 -15.08
CA ILE A 85 2.28 -7.48 -15.93
C ILE A 85 1.28 -8.33 -15.15
N LEU A 86 1.59 -8.69 -13.91
CA LEU A 86 0.63 -9.42 -13.06
C LEU A 86 -0.67 -8.64 -12.87
N ASN A 87 -0.58 -7.33 -12.59
CA ASN A 87 -1.77 -6.48 -12.44
C ASN A 87 -2.60 -6.42 -13.73
N GLN A 88 -1.93 -6.34 -14.88
CA GLN A 88 -2.60 -6.37 -16.18
C GLN A 88 -3.27 -7.72 -16.45
N ASN A 89 -2.59 -8.83 -16.19
CA ASN A 89 -3.14 -10.17 -16.34
C ASN A 89 -4.39 -10.38 -15.46
N ILE A 90 -4.35 -9.93 -14.20
CA ILE A 90 -5.51 -9.97 -13.29
C ILE A 90 -6.66 -9.14 -13.86
N LYS A 91 -6.38 -7.91 -14.30
CA LYS A 91 -7.39 -7.02 -14.89
C LYS A 91 -8.04 -7.62 -16.13
N ASP A 92 -7.24 -8.18 -17.03
CA ASP A 92 -7.74 -8.77 -18.28
C ASP A 92 -8.61 -9.99 -18.01
N LEU A 93 -8.20 -10.86 -17.07
CA LEU A 93 -9.00 -12.01 -16.65
C LEU A 93 -10.31 -11.58 -15.97
N LEU A 94 -10.28 -10.57 -15.09
CA LEU A 94 -11.48 -10.01 -14.47
C LEU A 94 -12.45 -9.47 -15.52
N LEU A 95 -11.99 -8.65 -16.46
CA LEU A 95 -12.84 -8.06 -17.50
C LEU A 95 -13.36 -9.10 -18.49
N LYS A 96 -12.57 -10.14 -18.78
CA LYS A 96 -13.02 -11.28 -19.59
C LYS A 96 -14.12 -12.07 -18.89
N LYS A 97 -13.97 -12.35 -17.59
CA LYS A 97 -14.95 -13.11 -16.80
C LYS A 97 -16.19 -12.27 -16.45
N TYR A 98 -16.01 -10.98 -16.23
CA TYR A 98 -17.05 -10.02 -15.82
C TYR A 98 -17.10 -8.80 -16.74
N PRO A 99 -17.67 -8.94 -17.97
CA PRO A 99 -17.69 -7.85 -18.96
C PRO A 99 -18.44 -6.58 -18.52
N LYS A 100 -19.24 -6.67 -17.46
CA LYS A 100 -19.98 -5.54 -16.86
C LYS A 100 -19.11 -4.68 -15.94
N MET A 101 -18.03 -5.24 -15.38
CA MET A 101 -17.10 -4.45 -14.58
C MET A 101 -16.49 -3.33 -15.43
N GLN A 102 -16.27 -2.18 -14.80
CA GLN A 102 -15.71 -1.03 -15.49
C GLN A 102 -14.20 -1.06 -15.40
N ALA A 103 -13.51 -1.07 -16.55
CA ALA A 103 -12.04 -1.08 -16.59
C ALA A 103 -11.39 0.07 -15.81
N LYS A 104 -12.06 1.24 -15.76
CA LYS A 104 -11.62 2.41 -14.96
C LYS A 104 -11.69 2.20 -13.44
N ASN A 105 -12.40 1.17 -12.98
CA ASN A 105 -12.54 0.83 -11.56
C ASN A 105 -11.54 -0.25 -11.11
N ILE A 106 -10.63 -0.69 -11.99
CA ILE A 106 -9.56 -1.65 -11.69
C ILE A 106 -8.24 -0.87 -11.75
N LEU A 107 -7.70 -0.52 -10.58
CA LEU A 107 -6.57 0.39 -10.43
C LEU A 107 -5.44 -0.25 -9.60
N GLY A 108 -4.22 0.20 -9.84
CA GLY A 108 -3.04 -0.14 -9.04
C GLY A 108 -2.64 1.00 -8.12
N GLY A 109 -2.28 0.67 -6.89
CA GLY A 109 -1.82 1.59 -5.86
C GLY A 109 -0.46 1.22 -5.30
N TRP A 110 0.39 2.21 -5.04
CA TRP A 110 1.69 2.05 -4.37
C TRP A 110 1.72 2.78 -3.03
N PHE A 111 2.57 2.33 -2.11
CA PHE A 111 2.88 3.05 -0.86
C PHE A 111 3.68 4.34 -1.13
N GLY A 112 3.89 5.17 -0.11
CA GLY A 112 4.55 6.46 -0.27
C GLY A 112 6.08 6.38 -0.37
N ASP A 113 6.70 7.43 -0.95
CA ASP A 113 8.15 7.59 -0.98
C ASP A 113 8.62 8.44 0.21
N MET A 114 9.78 8.12 0.78
CA MET A 114 10.47 9.06 1.68
C MET A 114 10.87 10.33 0.93
N VAL A 115 10.93 11.45 1.65
CA VAL A 115 11.29 12.75 1.09
C VAL A 115 12.65 13.18 1.62
N ARG A 116 13.42 13.88 0.77
CA ARG A 116 14.71 14.47 1.16
C ARG A 116 14.48 15.74 1.98
N ASN A 117 15.07 15.79 3.17
CA ASN A 117 15.15 16.98 4.01
C ASN A 117 16.57 17.59 3.91
N GLU A 118 16.71 18.64 3.09
CA GLU A 118 17.99 19.30 2.83
C GLU A 118 18.60 20.00 4.05
N LEU A 119 17.79 20.28 5.08
CA LEU A 119 18.25 20.92 6.31
C LEU A 119 19.00 19.95 7.23
N VAL A 120 18.83 18.64 7.01
CA VAL A 120 19.50 17.59 7.77
C VAL A 120 20.90 17.38 7.20
N LYS A 121 21.89 17.41 8.09
CA LYS A 121 23.27 17.03 7.77
C LYS A 121 23.42 15.51 7.91
N PRO A 122 23.84 14.77 6.86
CA PRO A 122 24.12 13.34 6.98
C PRO A 122 25.15 13.06 8.07
N GLY A 123 24.87 12.10 8.95
CA GLY A 123 25.78 11.71 10.02
C GLY A 123 25.21 10.55 10.85
N PRO A 124 25.99 9.99 11.79
CA PRO A 124 25.51 8.94 12.67
C PRO A 124 24.21 9.35 13.40
N PRO A 125 23.23 8.44 13.58
CA PRO A 125 23.26 7.02 13.24
C PRO A 125 22.87 6.70 11.78
N ALA A 126 22.48 7.69 10.97
CA ALA A 126 22.00 7.46 9.61
C ALA A 126 22.52 8.48 8.60
N PHE A 127 23.33 8.00 7.65
CA PHE A 127 23.98 8.78 6.60
C PHE A 127 23.05 9.14 5.44
N THR A 128 21.80 9.52 5.71
CA THR A 128 20.81 9.90 4.68
C THR A 128 19.98 11.09 5.12
N GLN A 129 19.62 11.93 4.15
CA GLN A 129 18.68 13.03 4.30
C GLN A 129 17.22 12.61 4.08
N LEU A 130 16.98 11.35 3.72
CA LEU A 130 15.63 10.84 3.50
C LEU A 130 14.94 10.58 4.84
N GLU A 131 13.72 11.08 4.96
CA GLU A 131 12.86 10.88 6.13
C GLU A 131 11.42 10.55 5.71
N ARG A 132 10.71 9.88 6.63
CA ARG A 132 9.27 9.68 6.50
C ARG A 132 8.53 11.01 6.67
N THR A 133 7.43 11.17 5.96
CA THR A 133 6.58 12.35 6.04
C THR A 133 5.11 11.97 6.30
N ARG A 134 4.30 12.99 6.60
CA ARG A 134 2.86 12.80 6.77
C ARG A 134 2.18 12.58 5.42
N GLU A 135 2.67 13.25 4.38
CA GLU A 135 2.15 13.22 3.02
C GLU A 135 2.29 11.83 2.41
N MET A 136 3.36 11.10 2.76
CA MET A 136 3.54 9.69 2.38
C MET A 136 2.73 8.70 3.24
N ARG A 137 1.85 9.20 4.11
CA ARG A 137 0.99 8.44 5.03
C ARG A 137 1.75 7.59 6.05
N GLY A 138 2.98 7.99 6.39
CA GLY A 138 3.80 7.32 7.39
C GLY A 138 4.44 6.01 6.94
N GLU A 139 4.10 5.50 5.74
CA GLU A 139 4.53 4.19 5.26
C GLU A 139 5.51 4.30 4.10
N ASN A 140 6.70 3.73 4.29
CA ASN A 140 7.68 3.58 3.23
C ASN A 140 7.83 2.09 2.88
N LEU A 141 7.25 1.67 1.77
CA LEU A 141 7.45 0.32 1.24
C LEU A 141 8.10 0.34 -0.14
N GLY A 142 8.91 1.36 -0.41
CA GLY A 142 9.95 1.28 -1.44
C GLY A 142 9.79 2.22 -2.63
N TYR A 143 10.83 2.19 -3.45
CA TYR A 143 10.99 2.91 -4.69
C TYR A 143 10.22 2.20 -5.79
N ILE A 144 9.51 2.95 -6.63
CA ILE A 144 8.66 2.43 -7.70
C ILE A 144 9.21 2.79 -9.07
N LEU A 145 10.48 2.43 -9.29
CA LEU A 145 11.18 2.69 -10.54
C LEU A 145 11.21 1.40 -11.36
N LEU A 146 10.83 1.52 -12.63
CA LEU A 146 10.86 0.43 -13.58
C LEU A 146 12.31 0.09 -13.94
N HIS A 147 12.57 -1.21 -14.07
CA HIS A 147 13.77 -1.74 -14.70
C HIS A 147 13.82 -1.26 -16.16
N ASP A 148 15.02 -1.01 -16.67
CA ASP A 148 15.30 -0.75 -18.10
C ASP A 148 14.73 0.54 -18.72
N THR A 149 14.21 1.44 -17.90
CA THR A 149 13.53 2.65 -18.39
C THR A 149 14.20 3.95 -17.96
N GLN A 150 15.48 3.91 -17.55
CA GLN A 150 16.18 5.08 -16.98
C GLN A 150 15.42 5.72 -15.80
N ASN A 151 14.91 4.88 -14.89
CA ASN A 151 14.16 5.30 -13.69
C ASN A 151 12.78 5.93 -13.98
N GLN A 152 12.03 5.43 -14.96
CA GLN A 152 10.62 5.82 -15.09
C GLN A 152 9.76 5.19 -13.98
N LYS A 153 8.68 5.87 -13.61
CA LYS A 153 7.65 5.34 -12.70
C LYS A 153 6.50 4.69 -13.50
N PRO A 154 5.75 3.74 -12.91
CA PRO A 154 4.51 3.22 -13.48
C PRO A 154 3.56 4.32 -13.98
N GLN A 155 2.85 4.03 -15.07
CA GLN A 155 1.94 4.95 -15.75
C GLN A 155 0.52 4.37 -15.83
N GLY A 156 -0.43 5.14 -16.40
CA GLY A 156 -1.78 4.67 -16.66
C GLY A 156 -2.54 4.29 -15.38
N ASP A 157 -3.19 3.13 -15.40
CA ASP A 157 -4.00 2.60 -14.29
C ASP A 157 -3.14 2.19 -13.08
N TRP A 158 -1.83 2.07 -13.26
CA TRP A 158 -0.89 1.57 -12.27
C TRP A 158 -0.05 2.66 -11.61
N LYS A 159 -0.31 3.94 -11.88
CA LYS A 159 0.54 5.06 -11.44
C LYS A 159 0.27 5.56 -10.02
N PHE A 160 -0.87 5.19 -9.45
CA PHE A 160 -1.40 5.89 -8.28
C PHE A 160 -0.66 5.49 -7.01
N ARG A 161 -0.57 6.42 -6.05
CA ARG A 161 -0.46 6.00 -4.65
C ARG A 161 -1.78 5.38 -4.20
N TYR A 162 -1.75 4.42 -3.28
CA TYR A 162 -2.96 3.69 -2.91
C TYR A 162 -4.09 4.62 -2.44
N TRP A 163 -3.78 5.69 -1.70
CA TRP A 163 -4.78 6.69 -1.29
C TRP A 163 -5.33 7.52 -2.46
N GLN A 164 -4.53 7.75 -3.50
CA GLN A 164 -5.01 8.42 -4.73
C GLN A 164 -5.90 7.47 -5.54
N ALA A 165 -5.59 6.17 -5.56
CA ALA A 165 -6.43 5.18 -6.20
C ALA A 165 -7.78 5.05 -5.48
N LEU A 166 -7.78 5.04 -4.13
CA LEU A 166 -9.02 5.07 -3.33
C LEU A 166 -9.87 6.30 -3.65
N GLU A 167 -9.26 7.48 -3.72
CA GLU A 167 -9.96 8.71 -4.10
C GLU A 167 -10.50 8.67 -5.54
N GLN A 168 -9.75 8.07 -6.46
CA GLN A 168 -10.20 7.85 -7.84
C GLN A 168 -11.38 6.88 -7.91
N LEU A 169 -11.37 5.78 -7.15
CA LEU A 169 -12.48 4.84 -7.07
C LEU A 169 -13.74 5.50 -6.47
N ARG A 170 -13.57 6.31 -5.42
CA ARG A 170 -14.65 7.13 -4.85
C ARG A 170 -15.23 8.07 -5.90
N THR A 171 -14.38 8.79 -6.63
CA THR A 171 -14.77 9.72 -7.70
C THR A 171 -15.48 9.00 -8.85
N ASN A 172 -15.11 7.75 -9.14
CA ASN A 172 -15.76 6.92 -10.15
C ASN A 172 -17.16 6.44 -9.72
N GLY A 173 -17.57 6.65 -8.47
CA GLY A 173 -18.85 6.20 -7.94
C GLY A 173 -18.86 4.72 -7.54
N VAL A 174 -17.69 4.12 -7.29
CA VAL A 174 -17.59 2.75 -6.79
C VAL A 174 -18.30 2.65 -5.44
N GLN A 175 -19.07 1.58 -5.25
CA GLN A 175 -19.82 1.30 -4.03
C GLN A 175 -19.24 0.13 -3.24
N HIS A 176 -18.42 -0.71 -3.88
CA HIS A 176 -17.68 -1.78 -3.23
C HIS A 176 -16.25 -1.87 -3.77
N ILE A 177 -15.25 -1.88 -2.89
CA ILE A 177 -13.85 -2.04 -3.27
C ILE A 177 -13.32 -3.38 -2.74
N VAL A 178 -12.87 -4.25 -3.64
CA VAL A 178 -12.01 -5.39 -3.25
C VAL A 178 -10.57 -4.95 -3.32
N VAL A 179 -9.88 -4.94 -2.19
CA VAL A 179 -8.45 -4.64 -2.10
C VAL A 179 -7.69 -5.95 -2.27
N VAL A 180 -6.73 -5.98 -3.19
CA VAL A 180 -5.87 -7.14 -3.47
C VAL A 180 -4.39 -6.76 -3.33
N PHE A 181 -3.55 -7.64 -2.77
CA PHE A 181 -2.10 -7.46 -2.71
C PHE A 181 -1.44 -8.65 -3.43
N PRO A 182 -1.31 -8.58 -4.77
CA PRO A 182 -1.07 -9.75 -5.62
C PRO A 182 0.34 -10.34 -5.51
N GLN A 183 1.22 -9.69 -4.75
CA GLN A 183 2.57 -10.17 -4.43
C GLN A 183 2.59 -11.23 -3.32
N ILE A 184 1.42 -11.58 -2.77
CA ILE A 184 1.24 -12.55 -1.69
C ILE A 184 0.41 -13.74 -2.21
N MET A 185 0.92 -14.95 -1.94
CA MET A 185 0.28 -16.23 -2.29
C MET A 185 -0.11 -17.06 -1.07
N GLU A 186 0.24 -16.61 0.14
CA GLU A 186 -0.15 -17.21 1.42
C GLU A 186 -0.43 -16.12 2.45
N ASN A 187 -1.35 -16.37 3.38
CA ASN A 187 -1.66 -15.40 4.42
C ASN A 187 -0.43 -15.03 5.27
N SER A 188 -0.22 -13.74 5.44
CA SER A 188 0.85 -13.15 6.24
C SER A 188 0.35 -11.94 7.03
N VAL A 189 1.19 -11.41 7.92
CA VAL A 189 0.86 -10.17 8.66
C VAL A 189 0.57 -9.00 7.72
N LEU A 190 1.14 -8.99 6.51
CA LEU A 190 0.92 -7.93 5.53
C LEU A 190 -0.55 -7.84 5.10
N ASN A 191 -1.14 -8.94 4.63
CA ASN A 191 -2.53 -8.91 4.13
C ASN A 191 -3.57 -9.04 5.26
N LEU A 192 -3.21 -9.64 6.40
CA LEU A 192 -4.13 -9.79 7.53
C LEU A 192 -4.20 -8.56 8.43
N VAL A 193 -3.13 -7.76 8.49
CA VAL A 193 -3.01 -6.65 9.46
C VAL A 193 -2.56 -5.37 8.81
N GLU A 194 -1.45 -5.37 8.06
CA GLU A 194 -0.85 -4.13 7.55
C GLU A 194 -1.77 -3.44 6.53
N VAL A 195 -2.05 -4.08 5.40
CA VAL A 195 -2.89 -3.50 4.33
C VAL A 195 -4.28 -3.11 4.84
N PRO A 196 -5.01 -3.95 5.61
CA PRO A 196 -6.29 -3.54 6.19
C PRO A 196 -6.22 -2.26 7.03
N ASN A 197 -5.18 -2.08 7.85
CA ASN A 197 -4.99 -0.84 8.61
C ASN A 197 -4.74 0.36 7.70
N GLN A 198 -3.99 0.17 6.60
CA GLN A 198 -3.71 1.23 5.63
C GLN A 198 -4.97 1.68 4.92
N ILE A 199 -5.82 0.74 4.51
CA ILE A 199 -7.10 1.04 3.88
C ILE A 199 -8.06 1.67 4.90
N ALA A 200 -8.16 1.11 6.11
CA ALA A 200 -9.02 1.63 7.16
C ALA A 200 -8.63 3.04 7.62
N LYS A 201 -7.34 3.38 7.63
CA LYS A 201 -6.89 4.75 7.86
C LYS A 201 -7.48 5.71 6.82
N GLU A 202 -7.48 5.33 5.55
CA GLU A 202 -7.88 6.23 4.46
C GLU A 202 -9.40 6.28 4.26
N ILE A 203 -10.12 5.16 4.32
CA ILE A 203 -11.59 5.11 4.06
C ILE A 203 -12.43 4.59 5.22
N GLY A 204 -11.82 4.31 6.37
CA GLY A 204 -12.49 3.87 7.59
C GLY A 204 -12.59 2.35 7.66
N TYR A 205 -12.63 1.79 8.87
CA TYR A 205 -12.90 0.36 9.03
C TYR A 205 -14.39 0.00 8.94
N LYS A 206 -15.29 0.98 9.00
CA LYS A 206 -16.73 0.72 8.85
C LYS A 206 -17.11 0.60 7.38
N ASN A 207 -17.80 -0.49 7.09
CA ASN A 207 -18.51 -0.70 5.83
C ASN A 207 -19.88 -0.01 5.93
N TRP A 208 -19.95 1.26 5.54
CA TRP A 208 -21.12 2.12 5.83
C TRP A 208 -22.42 1.62 5.21
N SER A 209 -22.39 1.02 4.02
CA SER A 209 -23.58 0.42 3.40
C SER A 209 -24.01 -0.92 4.03
N LYS A 210 -23.19 -1.48 4.93
CA LYS A 210 -23.48 -2.71 5.70
C LYS A 210 -23.37 -2.50 7.21
N ILE A 211 -23.57 -1.27 7.69
CA ILE A 211 -23.42 -0.95 9.13
C ILE A 211 -24.37 -1.74 10.03
N ASP A 212 -25.46 -2.32 9.50
CA ASP A 212 -26.39 -3.16 10.26
C ASP A 212 -26.04 -4.66 10.21
N GLN A 213 -25.13 -5.08 9.31
CA GLN A 213 -24.76 -6.49 9.07
C GLN A 213 -23.36 -6.85 9.61
N LEU A 214 -22.76 -5.95 10.39
CA LEU A 214 -21.36 -5.96 10.85
C LEU A 214 -20.80 -7.37 11.15
N ASP A 215 -19.68 -7.73 10.50
CA ASP A 215 -18.92 -8.95 10.80
C ASP A 215 -18.05 -8.72 12.04
N PHE A 216 -18.70 -8.79 13.20
CA PHE A 216 -18.04 -8.67 14.50
C PHE A 216 -17.25 -9.91 14.93
N LYS A 217 -17.35 -10.99 14.14
CA LYS A 217 -16.63 -12.23 14.38
C LYS A 217 -15.20 -12.12 13.85
N THR A 218 -15.04 -11.47 12.71
CA THR A 218 -13.74 -11.23 12.06
C THR A 218 -13.12 -9.90 12.49
N TYR A 219 -13.95 -8.87 12.78
CA TYR A 219 -13.50 -7.53 13.17
C TYR A 219 -14.09 -7.10 14.53
N PRO A 220 -13.34 -6.43 15.41
CA PRO A 220 -13.84 -6.04 16.72
C PRO A 220 -14.89 -4.92 16.65
N THR A 221 -15.80 -4.95 17.63
CA THR A 221 -16.90 -4.00 17.83
C THR A 221 -16.46 -2.57 18.12
N VAL A 222 -15.30 -2.35 18.77
CA VAL A 222 -14.71 -1.03 19.02
C VAL A 222 -13.18 -1.16 18.98
N GLY A 223 -12.54 -0.40 18.10
CA GLY A 223 -11.08 -0.36 17.91
C GLY A 223 -10.55 -1.64 17.25
N HIS A 224 -9.84 -1.50 16.14
CA HIS A 224 -9.11 -2.58 15.47
C HIS A 224 -8.36 -3.42 16.54
N PRO A 225 -8.31 -4.76 16.50
CA PRO A 225 -7.82 -5.56 17.63
C PRO A 225 -6.30 -5.40 17.76
N PHE A 226 -5.69 -4.91 16.68
CA PHE A 226 -4.32 -4.45 16.60
C PHE A 226 -4.20 -2.91 16.61
N ALA A 227 -5.25 -2.11 16.81
CA ALA A 227 -5.12 -0.64 16.96
C ALA A 227 -4.13 -0.29 18.07
N ASN A 228 -4.08 -1.09 19.15
CA ASN A 228 -3.13 -0.89 20.25
C ASN A 228 -1.71 -1.43 19.95
N TYR A 229 -1.58 -2.33 18.97
CA TYR A 229 -0.33 -3.03 18.63
C TYR A 229 0.30 -2.53 17.31
N TRP A 230 -0.50 -1.94 16.43
CA TRP A 230 -0.17 -1.52 15.07
C TRP A 230 -0.73 -0.15 14.70
N GLY A 231 -1.75 0.33 15.41
CA GLY A 231 -2.11 1.74 15.39
C GLY A 231 -1.12 2.52 16.24
N ILE A 232 -0.37 3.42 15.59
CA ILE A 232 0.53 4.38 16.26
C ILE A 232 1.81 3.67 16.77
N TRP A 233 2.63 3.11 15.84
CA TRP A 233 4.05 2.76 16.07
C TRP A 233 4.94 4.01 16.21
N VAL A 234 4.45 4.99 16.95
CA VAL A 234 5.15 6.24 17.20
C VAL A 234 5.18 6.47 18.71
N LYS A 235 6.07 7.36 19.14
CA LYS A 235 6.13 7.79 20.53
C LYS A 235 4.77 8.37 20.91
N LYS A 236 4.29 8.05 22.11
CA LYS A 236 2.96 8.51 22.58
C LYS A 236 2.99 9.86 23.28
N MET A 237 4.18 10.41 23.49
CA MET A 237 4.42 11.66 24.23
C MET A 237 4.90 12.76 23.28
N CYS A 238 4.34 13.95 23.43
CA CYS A 238 4.65 15.14 22.66
C CYS A 238 5.24 16.22 23.58
N LYS A 239 6.18 16.99 23.04
CA LYS A 239 6.70 18.21 23.67
C LYS A 239 5.58 19.25 23.73
N VAL A 240 5.51 19.98 24.83
CA VAL A 240 4.54 21.06 25.01
C VAL A 240 5.20 22.36 24.55
N SER A 241 4.57 23.06 23.60
CA SER A 241 5.14 24.25 22.96
C SER A 241 5.45 25.41 23.92
N SER A 242 4.92 25.38 25.14
CA SER A 242 5.12 26.42 26.16
C SER A 242 6.20 26.10 27.20
N GLU A 243 6.68 24.85 27.31
CA GLU A 243 7.62 24.44 28.37
C GLU A 243 8.61 23.40 27.84
N THR A 244 9.89 23.76 27.81
CA THR A 244 10.95 23.01 27.12
C THR A 244 11.28 21.64 27.74
N GLU A 245 10.75 21.32 28.93
CA GLU A 245 11.02 20.04 29.61
C GLU A 245 9.77 19.18 29.90
N GLN A 246 8.56 19.69 29.66
CA GLN A 246 7.36 18.91 29.90
C GLN A 246 6.91 18.18 28.64
N SER A 247 6.68 16.87 28.78
CA SER A 247 6.01 16.05 27.77
C SER A 247 4.61 15.68 28.26
N LYS A 248 3.65 15.64 27.34
CA LYS A 248 2.26 15.24 27.60
C LYS A 248 1.85 14.17 26.58
N PRO A 249 0.86 13.32 26.87
CA PRO A 249 0.29 12.44 25.86
C PRO A 249 -0.09 13.23 24.60
N CYS A 250 0.27 12.73 23.42
CA CYS A 250 -0.12 13.33 22.15
C CYS A 250 -1.60 13.07 21.86
N CYS A 251 -2.20 13.92 21.02
CA CYS A 251 -3.55 13.67 20.50
C CYS A 251 -3.51 12.84 19.22
N PHE A 252 -3.95 11.59 19.28
CA PHE A 252 -4.08 10.72 18.10
C PHE A 252 -5.52 10.46 17.69
N LYS A 253 -6.49 11.21 18.25
CA LYS A 253 -7.89 11.07 17.90
C LYS A 253 -8.23 11.96 16.71
N MET A 254 -8.78 11.37 15.65
CA MET A 254 -9.29 12.13 14.52
C MET A 254 -10.35 13.14 14.95
N GLY A 255 -10.19 14.40 14.53
CA GLY A 255 -10.98 15.54 15.03
C GLY A 255 -10.35 16.31 16.20
N GLY A 256 -9.24 15.81 16.76
CA GLY A 256 -8.55 16.48 17.85
C GLY A 256 -9.04 16.07 19.25
N CYS A 257 -8.35 16.57 20.26
CA CYS A 257 -8.58 16.24 21.66
C CYS A 257 -9.09 17.48 22.40
N HIS A 258 -9.91 17.25 23.44
CA HIS A 258 -10.55 18.31 24.24
C HIS A 258 -9.58 19.32 24.89
N ASN A 259 -8.30 18.98 24.94
CA ASN A 259 -7.23 19.84 25.47
C ASN A 259 -6.63 20.80 24.43
N GLY A 260 -7.22 20.89 23.23
CA GLY A 260 -6.77 21.81 22.17
C GLY A 260 -5.49 21.37 21.45
N GLN A 261 -5.00 20.15 21.70
CA GLN A 261 -3.87 19.61 20.95
C GLN A 261 -4.28 19.35 19.48
N PRO A 262 -3.41 19.68 18.52
CA PRO A 262 -3.69 19.44 17.11
C PRO A 262 -3.69 17.95 16.81
N TYR A 263 -4.54 17.56 15.86
CA TYR A 263 -4.52 16.23 15.27
C TYR A 263 -4.32 16.32 13.74
N PRO A 264 -3.46 15.47 13.15
CA PRO A 264 -2.49 14.64 13.85
C PRO A 264 -1.38 15.49 14.51
N PRO A 265 -0.65 14.98 15.51
CA PRO A 265 0.31 15.78 16.30
C PRO A 265 1.34 16.52 15.44
N SER A 266 1.80 17.70 15.83
CA SER A 266 2.86 18.39 15.08
C SER A 266 4.18 17.61 15.10
N ARG A 267 5.09 17.90 14.15
CA ARG A 267 6.46 17.32 14.13
C ARG A 267 7.17 17.58 15.45
N GLN A 268 7.79 16.55 16.04
CA GLN A 268 8.49 16.67 17.32
C GLN A 268 10.00 16.87 17.15
N ALA A 269 10.57 16.32 16.08
CA ALA A 269 11.95 16.57 15.69
C ALA A 269 12.14 18.01 15.16
N PRO A 270 13.21 18.73 15.53
CA PRO A 270 13.63 19.95 14.85
C PRO A 270 13.76 19.77 13.33
N LEU A 271 13.64 20.85 12.56
CA LEU A 271 13.67 20.77 11.09
C LEU A 271 15.05 20.39 10.53
N ASN A 272 16.12 20.76 11.24
CA ASN A 272 17.51 20.44 10.93
C ASN A 272 17.98 19.08 11.48
N GLU A 273 17.08 18.35 12.15
CA GLU A 273 17.33 16.99 12.64
C GLU A 273 16.45 16.00 11.88
N ARG A 274 17.00 14.83 11.59
CA ARG A 274 16.24 13.79 10.88
C ARG A 274 15.05 13.38 11.75
N ARG A 275 13.86 13.37 11.15
CA ARG A 275 12.69 12.83 11.82
C ARG A 275 12.90 11.35 12.13
N ASP A 276 12.56 10.96 13.34
CA ASP A 276 12.55 9.57 13.77
C ASP A 276 11.35 8.84 13.16
N ASP A 277 11.52 7.55 12.89
CA ASP A 277 10.46 6.71 12.32
C ASP A 277 9.28 6.56 13.30
N MET A 278 9.53 6.81 14.59
CA MET A 278 8.54 6.85 15.66
C MET A 278 8.11 8.29 16.03
N ASP A 279 8.31 9.30 15.17
CA ASP A 279 7.83 10.66 15.47
C ASP A 279 6.29 10.70 15.50
N PRO A 280 5.67 11.24 16.57
CA PRO A 280 4.20 11.30 16.70
C PRO A 280 3.46 11.91 15.51
N SER A 281 4.11 12.79 14.76
CA SER A 281 3.49 13.47 13.61
C SER A 281 3.21 12.59 12.41
N LEU A 282 3.81 11.39 12.37
CA LEU A 282 3.64 10.42 11.29
C LEU A 282 2.39 9.55 11.47
N ALA A 283 1.83 9.51 12.68
CA ALA A 283 0.69 8.66 12.97
C ALA A 283 -0.62 9.26 12.47
N PHE A 284 -1.49 8.36 12.04
CA PHE A 284 -2.89 8.61 11.77
C PHE A 284 -3.72 7.64 12.62
N ASP A 285 -4.88 8.10 13.03
CA ASP A 285 -5.93 7.33 13.67
C ASP A 285 -6.47 6.28 12.68
N VAL A 286 -6.90 5.15 13.22
CA VAL A 286 -7.69 4.16 12.47
C VAL A 286 -9.10 4.26 13.04
N SER A 287 -9.88 5.16 12.46
CA SER A 287 -11.19 5.52 12.96
C SER A 287 -12.30 4.85 12.16
N HIS A 288 -13.53 5.04 12.64
CA HIS A 288 -14.74 4.61 11.96
C HIS A 288 -14.86 5.17 10.54
N PHE A 289 -14.38 6.40 10.32
CA PHE A 289 -14.57 7.21 9.12
C PHE A 289 -13.18 7.64 8.61
N GLY A 290 -12.77 7.19 7.43
CA GLY A 290 -11.40 7.39 6.96
C GLY A 290 -10.97 8.84 6.73
N HIS A 291 -9.67 9.07 6.59
CA HIS A 291 -9.09 10.39 6.37
C HIS A 291 -9.38 11.00 5.00
N LEU A 292 -9.61 10.18 3.97
CA LEU A 292 -9.92 10.67 2.62
C LEU A 292 -11.32 11.28 2.59
N GLY A 293 -11.39 12.54 2.17
CA GLY A 293 -12.63 13.31 2.12
C GLY A 293 -13.05 13.91 3.46
N TYR A 294 -12.23 13.76 4.52
CA TYR A 294 -12.44 14.42 5.81
C TYR A 294 -11.75 15.78 5.88
N ASP A 295 -12.48 16.77 6.34
CA ASP A 295 -12.07 18.13 6.67
C ASP A 295 -12.35 18.40 8.15
N SER A 296 -11.28 18.68 8.90
CA SER A 296 -11.34 19.01 10.32
C SER A 296 -11.98 20.36 10.62
N GLU A 297 -11.99 21.31 9.68
CA GLU A 297 -12.62 22.62 9.86
C GLU A 297 -14.15 22.52 9.78
N SER A 298 -14.66 21.53 9.03
CA SER A 298 -16.08 21.26 8.84
C SER A 298 -16.74 20.49 10.00
N GLY A 299 -16.04 20.33 11.14
CA GLY A 299 -16.58 19.81 12.39
C GLY A 299 -16.08 18.42 12.77
N MET A 300 -16.46 18.00 13.98
CA MET A 300 -16.10 16.69 14.52
C MET A 300 -16.71 15.57 13.68
N PRO A 301 -15.99 14.46 13.55
CA PRO A 301 -16.50 13.35 12.79
C PRO A 301 -17.59 12.58 13.54
N SER A 302 -18.48 11.92 12.79
CA SER A 302 -19.54 11.10 13.38
C SER A 302 -19.09 9.65 13.57
N GLU A 303 -19.42 9.09 14.73
CA GLU A 303 -19.22 7.66 14.99
C GLU A 303 -20.32 6.79 14.35
N THR A 304 -21.40 7.38 13.85
CA THR A 304 -22.61 6.68 13.40
C THR A 304 -22.97 6.89 11.92
N GLN A 305 -22.35 7.83 11.23
CA GLN A 305 -22.59 8.06 9.80
C GLN A 305 -21.31 8.56 9.10
N PRO A 306 -21.12 8.29 7.80
CA PRO A 306 -20.06 8.93 7.05
C PRO A 306 -20.32 10.45 7.03
N VAL A 307 -19.25 11.24 7.10
CA VAL A 307 -19.35 12.70 7.08
C VAL A 307 -18.75 13.25 5.79
N GLN A 308 -19.29 14.38 5.32
CA GLN A 308 -18.70 15.18 4.24
C GLN A 308 -18.52 14.38 2.93
N ASN A 309 -17.32 14.35 2.35
CA ASN A 309 -17.04 13.78 1.02
C ASN A 309 -16.41 12.37 1.09
N GLN A 310 -16.57 11.68 2.21
CA GLN A 310 -15.95 10.38 2.46
C GLN A 310 -16.50 9.26 1.58
N PHE A 311 -15.74 8.18 1.45
CA PHE A 311 -16.21 6.94 0.84
C PHE A 311 -17.30 6.31 1.72
N THR A 312 -18.47 6.04 1.13
CA THR A 312 -19.66 5.52 1.84
C THR A 312 -19.99 4.07 1.47
N GLY A 313 -19.16 3.44 0.63
CA GLY A 313 -19.33 2.06 0.22
C GLY A 313 -18.86 1.05 1.25
N THR A 314 -18.75 -0.19 0.80
CA THR A 314 -18.05 -1.25 1.53
C THR A 314 -16.68 -1.54 0.92
N TRP A 315 -15.80 -2.15 1.68
CA TRP A 315 -14.58 -2.75 1.17
C TRP A 315 -14.26 -4.06 1.87
N SER A 316 -13.44 -4.88 1.22
CA SER A 316 -12.96 -6.15 1.73
C SER A 316 -11.55 -6.45 1.19
N MET A 317 -10.84 -7.31 1.91
CA MET A 317 -9.59 -7.90 1.43
C MET A 317 -9.91 -9.14 0.62
N TRP A 318 -9.31 -9.29 -0.56
CA TRP A 318 -9.38 -10.53 -1.32
C TRP A 318 -8.96 -11.75 -0.48
N LYS A 319 -9.47 -12.93 -0.84
CA LYS A 319 -9.02 -14.19 -0.24
C LYS A 319 -7.78 -14.70 -0.95
N VAL A 320 -6.77 -15.07 -0.19
CA VAL A 320 -5.68 -15.87 -0.74
C VAL A 320 -6.22 -17.25 -1.12
N THR A 321 -5.69 -17.86 -2.19
CA THR A 321 -6.12 -19.20 -2.59
C THR A 321 -5.80 -20.23 -1.50
N ASP A 322 -6.80 -21.03 -1.13
CA ASP A 322 -6.63 -22.17 -0.21
C ASP A 322 -6.27 -23.46 -0.98
N ASP A 323 -6.24 -23.43 -2.32
CA ASP A 323 -5.81 -24.55 -3.15
C ASP A 323 -4.28 -24.62 -3.25
N HIS A 324 -3.66 -24.97 -2.12
CA HIS A 324 -2.21 -25.17 -2.03
C HIS A 324 -1.69 -26.23 -3.00
N ARG A 325 -2.54 -27.18 -3.42
CA ARG A 325 -2.15 -28.20 -4.41
C ARG A 325 -1.98 -27.58 -5.78
N ALA A 326 -2.94 -26.78 -6.24
CA ALA A 326 -2.82 -26.08 -7.51
C ALA A 326 -1.61 -25.13 -7.55
N VAL A 327 -1.32 -24.44 -6.43
CA VAL A 327 -0.12 -23.60 -6.30
C VAL A 327 1.16 -24.44 -6.38
N ALA A 328 1.21 -25.60 -5.70
CA ALA A 328 2.35 -26.50 -5.75
C ALA A 328 2.58 -27.08 -7.16
N GLU A 329 1.52 -27.49 -7.85
CA GLU A 329 1.58 -27.97 -9.24
C GLU A 329 2.04 -26.86 -10.19
N PHE A 330 1.54 -25.63 -10.00
CA PHE A 330 2.02 -24.45 -10.73
C PHE A 330 3.53 -24.24 -10.57
N LEU A 331 4.04 -24.21 -9.33
CA LEU A 331 5.46 -24.02 -9.05
C LEU A 331 6.31 -25.17 -9.57
N ALA A 332 5.85 -26.42 -9.40
CA ALA A 332 6.55 -27.60 -9.89
C ALA A 332 6.73 -27.57 -11.41
N ASN A 333 5.69 -27.17 -12.16
CA ASN A 333 5.79 -27.02 -13.61
C ASN A 333 6.88 -26.02 -14.00
N LYS A 334 7.02 -24.90 -13.27
CA LYS A 334 8.07 -23.90 -13.56
C LYS A 334 9.47 -24.44 -13.32
N VAL A 335 9.66 -25.27 -12.31
CA VAL A 335 10.95 -25.95 -12.08
C VAL A 335 11.24 -26.94 -13.21
N ILE A 336 10.25 -27.76 -13.61
CA ILE A 336 10.42 -28.73 -14.70
C ILE A 336 10.74 -28.03 -16.02
N GLU A 337 9.95 -27.01 -16.40
CA GLU A 337 10.16 -26.20 -17.60
C GLU A 337 11.59 -25.61 -17.63
N HIS A 338 12.06 -25.11 -16.48
CA HIS A 338 13.43 -24.60 -16.37
C HIS A 338 14.50 -25.69 -16.57
N LEU A 339 14.28 -26.89 -16.03
CA LEU A 339 15.23 -28.01 -16.16
C LEU A 339 15.26 -28.59 -17.58
N GLU A 340 14.15 -28.53 -18.32
CA GLU A 340 14.07 -29.04 -19.70
C GLU A 340 14.59 -28.05 -20.76
N THR A 341 14.70 -26.76 -20.40
CA THR A 341 15.19 -25.70 -21.29
C THR A 341 16.66 -25.31 -21.06
N GLN A 342 17.32 -25.92 -20.06
CA GLN A 342 18.78 -25.90 -19.84
C GLN A 342 19.45 -26.96 -20.71
#